data_AF-A0A1G8GC90-F1
#
_entry.id   AF-A0A1G8GC90-F1
#
_cell.length_a   1.000
_cell.length_b   1.000
_cell.length_c   1.000
_cell.angle_alpha   90.00
_cell.angle_beta   90.00
_cell.angle_gamma   90.00
#
_symmetry.space_group_name_H-M   'P 1'
#
loop_
_entity.id
_entity.type
_entity.pdbx_description
1 polymer ?
#
loop_
_entity_poly.entity_id
_entity_poly.type
_entity_poly.pdbx_seq_one_letter_code
_entity_poly.pdbx_strand_id
1 'polypeptide(L)'
;MDVLCRSQFFIDLGIDVLNSKHIVQLQREYNFSEDCYRYLLANESLSNVLDLCDIGSHREQVVFCNSTIIEINEESIFSPYVFFFAREGMLLIGEVLVGEHKGEIVSIVEDLYCDIDSLEELLEDLNISITYAFNDENRIIKELMKPSLQVFTLLEKSFEKFIK
;
A
#
# COMPACT_ATOMS: atom_id res chain seq x y z
N MET A 1 -10.55 8.22 28.13
CA MET A 1 -9.24 8.81 28.51
C MET A 1 -8.16 7.85 27.98
N ASP A 2 -8.20 7.51 26.70
CA ASP A 2 -7.57 6.26 26.21
C ASP A 2 -6.57 6.46 25.06
N VAL A 3 -6.38 7.71 24.62
CA VAL A 3 -5.44 8.06 23.54
C VAL A 3 -4.00 8.15 24.07
N LEU A 4 -3.81 8.47 25.36
CA LEU A 4 -2.49 8.60 25.99
C LEU A 4 -1.80 7.24 26.20
N CYS A 5 -2.53 6.14 26.38
CA CYS A 5 -1.92 4.83 26.67
C CYS A 5 -1.25 4.15 25.47
N ARG A 6 -1.72 4.40 24.24
CA ARG A 6 -1.11 3.80 23.04
C ARG A 6 0.19 4.48 22.66
N SER A 7 0.23 5.82 22.68
CA SER A 7 1.46 6.57 22.40
C SER A 7 2.56 6.27 23.41
N GLN A 8 2.19 6.09 24.68
CA GLN A 8 3.14 5.71 25.74
C GLN A 8 3.70 4.29 25.53
N PHE A 9 2.87 3.34 25.06
CA PHE A 9 3.30 1.98 24.76
C PHE A 9 4.36 1.92 23.64
N PHE A 10 4.22 2.75 22.60
CA PHE A 10 5.23 2.84 21.53
C PHE A 10 6.54 3.49 22.01
N ILE A 11 6.46 4.49 22.89
CA ILE A 11 7.63 5.14 23.50
C ILE A 11 8.38 4.18 24.44
N ASP A 12 7.65 3.39 25.24
CA ASP A 12 8.23 2.46 26.22
C ASP A 12 8.95 1.25 25.56
N LEU A 13 8.68 0.96 24.29
CA LEU A 13 9.37 -0.07 23.49
C LEU A 13 10.65 0.43 22.81
N GLY A 14 11.04 1.70 23.00
CA GLY A 14 12.22 2.28 22.34
C GLY A 14 12.05 2.50 20.85
N ILE A 15 10.79 2.48 20.35
CA ILE A 15 10.47 2.91 19.00
C ILE A 15 10.67 4.42 18.99
N ASP A 16 11.62 4.91 18.19
CA ASP A 16 11.84 6.34 18.02
C ASP A 16 10.69 6.90 17.17
N VAL A 17 9.52 7.08 17.80
CA VAL A 17 8.29 7.67 17.23
C VAL A 17 8.55 9.11 16.75
N LEU A 18 9.70 9.68 17.12
CA LEU A 18 10.11 11.03 16.76
C LEU A 18 10.85 11.06 15.42
N ASN A 19 10.06 11.05 14.34
CA ASN A 19 10.46 11.48 12.98
C ASN A 19 11.23 10.47 12.12
N SER A 20 10.53 9.46 11.59
CA SER A 20 10.86 9.09 10.22
C SER A 20 10.40 10.22 9.29
N LYS A 21 11.31 11.18 9.03
CA LYS A 21 11.09 12.27 8.07
C LYS A 21 10.65 11.72 6.71
N HIS A 22 11.06 10.51 6.39
CA HIS A 22 10.74 9.80 5.16
C HIS A 22 9.28 9.34 5.12
N ILE A 23 8.76 8.67 6.15
CA ILE A 23 7.34 8.26 6.18
C ILE A 23 6.42 9.50 6.20
N VAL A 24 6.82 10.55 6.92
CA VAL A 24 6.08 11.83 6.90
C VAL A 24 6.09 12.46 5.50
N GLN A 25 7.20 12.35 4.76
CA GLN A 25 7.27 12.81 3.38
C GLN A 25 6.36 11.98 2.47
N LEU A 26 6.42 10.64 2.56
CA LEU A 26 5.55 9.73 1.81
C LEU A 26 4.07 10.03 2.07
N GLN A 27 3.69 10.27 3.33
CA GLN A 27 2.29 10.60 3.67
C GLN A 27 1.84 11.92 3.02
N ARG A 28 2.72 12.92 2.93
CA ARG A 28 2.41 14.19 2.25
C ARG A 28 2.29 14.03 0.74
N GLU A 29 3.09 13.14 0.17
CA GLU A 29 3.16 12.89 -1.27
C GLU A 29 1.95 12.06 -1.74
N TYR A 30 1.67 10.95 -1.07
CA TYR A 30 0.65 9.99 -1.49
C TYR A 30 -0.68 10.11 -0.73
N ASN A 31 -0.76 10.90 0.35
CA ASN A 31 -2.00 11.15 1.11
C ASN A 31 -2.75 9.89 1.59
N PHE A 32 -2.01 8.81 1.91
CA PHE A 32 -2.55 7.59 2.50
C PHE A 32 -3.03 7.79 3.94
N SER A 33 -3.81 6.84 4.45
CA SER A 33 -4.47 6.94 5.75
C SER A 33 -3.50 7.02 6.94
N GLU A 34 -4.00 7.57 8.04
CA GLU A 34 -3.32 7.57 9.34
C GLU A 34 -3.05 6.14 9.85
N ASP A 35 -3.87 5.16 9.46
CA ASP A 35 -3.65 3.75 9.83
C ASP A 35 -2.48 3.14 9.05
N CYS A 36 -2.35 3.44 7.75
CA CYS A 36 -1.17 3.09 6.95
C CYS A 36 0.11 3.77 7.47
N TYR A 37 0.02 5.05 7.84
CA TYR A 37 1.12 5.78 8.47
C TYR A 37 1.64 5.08 9.73
N ARG A 38 0.72 4.71 10.65
CA ARG A 38 1.08 3.98 11.88
C ARG A 38 1.65 2.60 11.58
N TYR A 39 1.13 1.93 10.56
CA TYR A 39 1.65 0.65 10.13
C TYR A 39 3.09 0.75 9.63
N LEU A 40 3.39 1.72 8.77
CA LEU A 40 4.75 1.95 8.27
C LEU A 40 5.72 2.28 9.41
N LEU A 41 5.33 3.14 10.35
CA LEU A 41 6.15 3.45 11.53
C LEU A 41 6.45 2.21 12.38
N ALA A 42 5.45 1.36 12.60
CA ALA A 42 5.63 0.13 13.37
C ALA A 42 6.61 -0.82 12.66
N ASN A 43 6.53 -0.95 11.33
CA ASN A 43 7.41 -1.84 10.57
C ASN A 43 8.84 -1.31 10.41
N GLU A 44 9.03 -0.01 10.24
CA GLU A 44 10.38 0.60 10.21
C GLU A 44 11.13 0.37 11.53
N SER A 45 10.40 0.37 12.65
CA SER A 45 11.00 0.04 13.94
C SER A 45 11.37 -1.44 14.08
N LEU A 46 10.64 -2.34 13.40
CA LEU A 46 10.91 -3.78 13.41
C LEU A 46 12.03 -4.19 12.44
N SER A 47 12.15 -3.54 11.28
CA SER A 47 13.24 -3.79 10.33
C SER A 47 14.61 -3.44 10.93
N ASN A 48 14.68 -2.33 11.68
CA ASN A 48 15.87 -1.94 12.45
C ASN A 48 16.25 -2.95 13.56
N VAL A 49 15.31 -3.78 14.03
CA VAL A 49 15.56 -4.84 15.02
C VAL A 49 15.93 -6.16 14.34
N LEU A 50 15.39 -6.44 13.15
CA LEU A 50 15.64 -7.67 12.40
C LEU A 50 17.02 -7.71 11.71
N ASP A 51 17.67 -6.56 11.49
CA ASP A 51 19.09 -6.50 11.07
C ASP A 51 20.07 -7.11 12.09
N LEU A 52 19.61 -7.49 13.30
CA LEU A 52 20.40 -8.19 14.30
C LEU A 52 20.12 -9.70 14.38
N CYS A 53 19.13 -10.21 13.66
CA CYS A 53 18.73 -11.62 13.68
C CYS A 53 18.53 -12.17 12.27
N ASP A 54 19.62 -12.21 11.51
CA ASP A 54 19.75 -13.07 10.34
C ASP A 54 19.65 -14.54 10.80
N ILE A 55 18.57 -15.25 10.43
CA ILE A 55 18.46 -16.71 10.19
C ILE A 55 17.00 -17.04 9.82
N GLY A 56 16.74 -17.33 8.55
CA GLY A 56 16.04 -18.58 8.19
C GLY A 56 14.52 -18.63 8.00
N SER A 57 13.83 -17.57 7.52
CA SER A 57 12.42 -17.73 7.04
C SER A 57 12.08 -16.84 5.83
N HIS A 58 12.55 -17.24 4.64
CA HIS A 58 12.24 -16.58 3.36
C HIS A 58 10.87 -16.95 2.78
N ARG A 59 9.80 -16.98 3.59
CA ARG A 59 8.44 -17.24 3.05
C ARG A 59 7.33 -16.24 3.43
N GLU A 60 7.55 -15.32 4.35
CA GLU A 60 6.48 -14.41 4.82
C GLU A 60 7.02 -13.02 5.16
N GLN A 61 8.12 -12.60 4.54
CA GLN A 61 8.65 -11.26 4.75
C GLN A 61 7.95 -10.29 3.81
N VAL A 62 6.95 -9.60 4.34
CA VAL A 62 6.48 -8.35 3.75
C VAL A 62 7.67 -7.38 3.76
N VAL A 63 8.24 -7.11 2.60
CA VAL A 63 9.48 -6.34 2.50
C VAL A 63 9.17 -4.84 2.63
N PHE A 64 9.54 -4.24 3.76
CA PHE A 64 9.46 -2.80 4.03
C PHE A 64 10.83 -2.15 3.87
N CYS A 65 11.32 -2.03 2.64
CA CYS A 65 12.47 -1.16 2.38
C CYS A 65 11.97 0.15 1.78
N ASN A 66 12.31 1.28 2.41
CA ASN A 66 11.86 2.61 1.97
C ASN A 66 12.25 2.93 0.53
N SER A 67 13.45 2.51 0.08
CA SER A 67 13.86 2.69 -1.32
C SER A 67 12.96 1.89 -2.28
N THR A 68 12.57 0.68 -1.87
CA THR A 68 11.70 -0.20 -2.65
C THR A 68 10.26 0.32 -2.68
N ILE A 69 9.76 0.93 -1.61
CA ILE A 69 8.42 1.58 -1.62
C ILE A 69 8.40 2.73 -2.62
N ILE A 70 9.41 3.60 -2.61
CA ILE A 70 9.48 4.74 -3.55
C ILE A 70 9.54 4.21 -4.99
N GLU A 71 10.46 3.28 -5.27
CA GLU A 71 10.63 2.68 -6.60
C GLU A 71 9.32 2.07 -7.12
N ILE A 72 8.65 1.23 -6.31
CA ILE A 72 7.36 0.62 -6.70
C ILE A 72 6.30 1.68 -7.04
N ASN A 73 6.21 2.75 -6.27
CA ASN A 73 5.20 3.79 -6.51
C ASN A 73 5.62 4.79 -7.61
N GLU A 74 6.89 4.92 -7.94
CA GLU A 74 7.32 5.71 -9.10
C GLU A 74 7.10 4.95 -10.41
N GLU A 75 7.25 3.62 -10.40
CA GLU A 75 7.12 2.77 -11.58
C GLU A 75 5.68 2.29 -11.85
N SER A 76 4.81 2.27 -10.83
CA SER A 76 3.46 1.76 -11.02
C SER A 76 2.49 2.76 -11.66
N ILE A 77 1.80 2.30 -12.71
CA ILE A 77 0.69 3.05 -13.34
C ILE A 77 -0.49 3.30 -12.40
N PHE A 78 -0.58 2.58 -11.28
CA PHE A 78 -1.68 2.68 -10.31
C PHE A 78 -1.40 3.68 -9.19
N SER A 79 -0.18 4.18 -9.05
CA SER A 79 0.24 5.08 -7.96
C SER A 79 -0.59 6.35 -7.75
N PRO A 80 -1.24 6.94 -8.78
CA PRO A 80 -2.18 8.04 -8.56
C PRO A 80 -3.42 7.63 -7.75
N TYR A 81 -3.74 6.33 -7.70
CA TYR A 81 -4.97 5.80 -7.13
C TYR A 81 -4.75 4.83 -5.96
N VAL A 82 -3.59 4.18 -5.91
CA VAL A 82 -3.23 3.18 -4.89
C VAL A 82 -1.81 3.44 -4.44
N PHE A 83 -1.60 3.57 -3.14
CA PHE A 83 -0.26 3.63 -2.56
C PHE A 83 0.19 2.22 -2.15
N PHE A 84 1.20 1.67 -2.81
CA PHE A 84 1.75 0.37 -2.46
C PHE A 84 2.74 0.51 -1.32
N PHE A 85 2.53 -0.24 -0.25
CA PHE A 85 3.35 -0.15 0.96
C PHE A 85 4.02 -1.48 1.32
N ALA A 86 3.69 -2.56 0.60
CA ALA A 86 4.12 -3.91 0.94
C ALA A 86 4.21 -4.81 -0.30
N ARG A 87 5.12 -5.78 -0.26
CA ARG A 87 5.29 -6.83 -1.28
C ARG A 87 5.37 -8.20 -0.63
N GLU A 88 4.62 -9.16 -1.16
CA GLU A 88 4.64 -10.57 -0.78
C GLU A 88 4.87 -11.42 -2.04
N GLY A 89 6.12 -11.80 -2.32
CA GLY A 89 6.47 -12.45 -3.58
C GLY A 89 6.17 -11.53 -4.78
N MET A 90 5.28 -11.95 -5.68
CA MET A 90 4.81 -11.15 -6.82
C MET A 90 3.53 -10.34 -6.54
N LEU A 91 3.06 -10.35 -5.29
CA LEU A 91 1.89 -9.57 -4.89
C LEU A 91 2.33 -8.23 -4.33
N LEU A 92 1.85 -7.15 -4.93
CA LEU A 92 1.95 -5.81 -4.36
C LEU A 92 0.68 -5.54 -3.55
N ILE A 93 0.86 -5.01 -2.34
CA ILE A 93 -0.20 -4.68 -1.40
C ILE A 93 -0.21 -3.18 -1.20
N GLY A 94 -1.39 -2.57 -1.34
CA GLY A 94 -1.55 -1.13 -1.28
C GLY A 94 -2.88 -0.64 -0.72
N GLU A 95 -2.93 0.64 -0.39
CA GLU A 95 -4.12 1.36 0.07
C GLU A 95 -4.70 2.18 -1.08
N VAL A 96 -6.00 2.06 -1.32
CA VAL A 96 -6.72 2.92 -2.26
C VAL A 96 -6.78 4.37 -1.73
N LEU A 97 -6.39 5.33 -2.55
CA LEU A 97 -6.23 6.74 -2.17
C LEU A 97 -7.45 7.63 -2.50
N VAL A 98 -8.30 7.17 -3.41
CA VAL A 98 -9.40 7.96 -4.00
C VAL A 98 -10.75 7.26 -3.91
N GLY A 99 -11.81 8.06 -3.97
CA GLY A 99 -13.18 7.59 -4.13
C GLY A 99 -13.82 6.84 -2.97
N GLU A 100 -14.91 6.14 -3.30
CA GLU A 100 -15.74 5.41 -2.31
C GLU A 100 -14.95 4.30 -1.59
N HIS A 101 -13.90 3.78 -2.22
CA HIS A 101 -13.04 2.72 -1.71
C HIS A 101 -11.79 3.24 -0.99
N LYS A 102 -11.67 4.55 -0.76
CA LYS A 102 -10.50 5.12 -0.08
C LYS A 102 -10.25 4.46 1.27
N GLY A 103 -9.01 4.05 1.52
CA GLY A 103 -8.58 3.37 2.74
C GLY A 103 -8.75 1.85 2.72
N GLU A 104 -9.37 1.29 1.67
CA GLU A 104 -9.43 -0.16 1.47
C GLU A 104 -8.06 -0.69 1.03
N ILE A 105 -7.76 -1.93 1.46
CA ILE A 105 -6.50 -2.60 1.14
C ILE A 105 -6.72 -3.57 0.01
N VAL A 106 -5.92 -3.40 -1.03
CA VAL A 106 -5.96 -4.21 -2.24
C VAL A 106 -4.63 -4.91 -2.45
N SER A 107 -4.68 -6.02 -3.16
CA SER A 107 -3.49 -6.66 -3.72
C SER A 107 -3.59 -6.77 -5.23
N ILE A 108 -2.46 -6.59 -5.92
CA ILE A 108 -2.30 -6.86 -7.36
C ILE A 108 -1.16 -7.85 -7.58
N VAL A 109 -1.20 -8.58 -8.70
CA VAL A 109 -0.08 -9.38 -9.18
C VAL A 109 0.77 -8.49 -10.08
N GLU A 110 1.99 -8.16 -9.64
CA GLU A 110 2.91 -7.23 -10.32
C GLU A 110 3.18 -7.62 -11.77
N ASP A 111 3.52 -8.89 -12.01
CA ASP A 111 3.88 -9.44 -13.33
C ASP A 111 2.77 -9.30 -14.38
N LEU A 112 1.51 -9.14 -13.96
CA LEU A 112 0.40 -8.97 -14.90
C LEU A 112 0.32 -7.55 -15.47
N TYR A 113 0.93 -6.58 -14.80
CA TYR A 113 0.78 -5.16 -15.09
C TYR A 113 2.12 -4.43 -15.25
N CYS A 114 3.25 -5.14 -15.18
CA CYS A 114 4.58 -4.55 -15.30
C CYS A 114 4.92 -4.06 -16.71
N ASP A 115 4.36 -4.71 -17.74
CA ASP A 115 4.61 -4.39 -19.15
C ASP A 115 3.59 -3.40 -19.74
N ILE A 116 2.68 -2.86 -18.91
CA ILE A 116 1.65 -1.92 -19.36
C ILE A 116 2.19 -0.50 -19.26
N ASP A 117 2.13 0.25 -20.37
CA ASP A 117 2.72 1.58 -20.49
C ASP A 117 1.82 2.67 -19.87
N SER A 118 0.51 2.43 -19.75
CA SER A 118 -0.45 3.42 -19.25
C SER A 118 -1.74 2.82 -18.70
N LEU A 119 -2.45 3.59 -17.88
CA LEU A 119 -3.78 3.19 -17.41
C LEU A 119 -4.78 3.11 -18.58
N GLU A 120 -4.67 4.00 -19.56
CA GLU A 120 -5.45 4.02 -20.78
C GLU A 120 -5.37 2.67 -21.51
N GLU A 121 -4.14 2.17 -21.73
CA GLU A 121 -3.88 0.87 -22.37
C GLU A 121 -4.52 -0.29 -21.59
N LEU A 122 -4.35 -0.32 -20.27
CA LEU A 122 -5.02 -1.32 -19.43
C LEU A 122 -6.55 -1.29 -19.60
N LEU A 123 -7.15 -0.10 -19.60
CA LEU A 123 -8.59 0.03 -19.73
C LEU A 123 -9.08 -0.42 -21.12
N GLU A 124 -8.32 -0.20 -22.19
CA GLU A 124 -8.62 -0.73 -23.53
C GLU A 124 -8.61 -2.25 -23.54
N ASP A 125 -7.58 -2.88 -22.97
CA ASP A 125 -7.45 -4.33 -22.88
C ASP A 125 -8.59 -4.98 -22.09
N LEU A 126 -9.05 -4.30 -21.04
CA LEU A 126 -10.20 -4.71 -20.23
C LEU A 126 -11.55 -4.41 -20.89
N ASN A 127 -11.57 -3.86 -22.12
CA ASN A 127 -12.76 -3.40 -22.84
C ASN A 127 -13.61 -2.39 -22.04
N ILE A 128 -12.95 -1.57 -21.21
CA ILE A 128 -13.57 -0.48 -20.47
C ILE A 128 -13.50 0.79 -21.32
N SER A 129 -14.64 1.44 -21.55
CA SER A 129 -14.70 2.65 -22.35
C SER A 129 -13.90 3.81 -21.70
N ILE A 130 -12.72 4.11 -22.23
CA ILE A 130 -11.83 5.24 -21.82
C ILE A 130 -12.59 6.56 -21.76
N THR A 131 -13.41 6.85 -22.79
CA THR A 131 -14.11 8.15 -22.94
C THR A 131 -15.02 8.51 -21.76
N TYR A 132 -15.39 7.52 -20.93
CA TYR A 132 -16.23 7.68 -19.75
C TYR A 132 -15.47 7.51 -18.42
N ALA A 133 -14.30 6.86 -18.41
CA ALA A 133 -13.54 6.54 -17.20
C ALA A 133 -12.72 7.72 -16.68
N PHE A 134 -12.11 8.52 -17.58
CA PHE A 134 -11.26 9.65 -17.20
C PHE A 134 -12.00 10.89 -16.66
N ASN A 135 -13.34 10.89 -16.69
CA ASN A 135 -14.13 11.96 -16.08
C ASN A 135 -14.49 11.67 -14.61
N ASP A 136 -14.22 10.45 -14.11
CA ASP A 136 -14.57 10.03 -12.75
C ASP A 136 -13.55 8.98 -12.22
N GLU A 137 -12.53 9.48 -11.53
CA GLU A 137 -11.47 8.65 -10.90
C GLU A 137 -12.04 7.56 -9.98
N ASN A 138 -13.18 7.83 -9.32
CA ASN A 138 -13.82 6.85 -8.43
C ASN A 138 -14.34 5.65 -9.22
N ARG A 139 -14.78 5.89 -10.46
CA ARG A 139 -15.29 4.84 -11.33
C ARG A 139 -14.17 3.94 -11.85
N ILE A 140 -12.98 4.48 -12.10
CA ILE A 140 -11.80 3.70 -12.50
C ILE A 140 -11.52 2.62 -11.45
N ILE A 141 -11.35 3.03 -10.20
CA ILE A 141 -11.07 2.09 -9.10
C ILE A 141 -12.18 1.06 -8.95
N LYS A 142 -13.45 1.50 -9.03
CA LYS A 142 -14.60 0.60 -8.94
C LYS A 142 -14.63 -0.46 -10.04
N GLU A 143 -14.25 -0.10 -11.26
CA GLU A 143 -14.13 -1.06 -12.36
C GLU A 143 -12.97 -2.04 -12.12
N LEU A 144 -11.78 -1.54 -11.77
CA LEU A 144 -10.59 -2.37 -11.51
C LEU A 144 -10.78 -3.32 -10.32
N MET A 145 -11.62 -2.97 -9.35
CA MET A 145 -11.99 -3.82 -8.20
C MET A 145 -13.08 -4.86 -8.53
N LYS A 146 -13.63 -4.88 -9.75
CA LYS A 146 -14.62 -5.89 -10.10
C LYS A 146 -14.00 -7.28 -10.05
N PRO A 147 -14.63 -8.25 -9.35
CA PRO A 147 -14.14 -9.63 -9.30
C PRO A 147 -13.98 -10.30 -10.67
N SER A 148 -14.68 -9.82 -11.69
CA SER A 148 -14.57 -10.32 -13.07
C SER A 148 -13.27 -9.92 -13.76
N LEU A 149 -12.65 -8.81 -13.36
CA LEU A 149 -11.41 -8.29 -13.97
C LEU A 149 -10.16 -8.75 -13.22
N GLN A 150 -10.29 -9.06 -11.93
CA GLN A 150 -9.21 -9.57 -11.07
C GLN A 150 -7.95 -8.69 -11.03
N VAL A 151 -8.08 -7.39 -11.33
CA VAL A 151 -6.97 -6.43 -11.25
C VAL A 151 -6.66 -6.15 -9.79
N PHE A 152 -7.62 -5.55 -9.08
CA PHE A 152 -7.53 -5.39 -7.64
C PHE A 152 -8.30 -6.50 -6.93
N THR A 153 -7.59 -7.27 -6.12
CA THR A 153 -8.21 -8.17 -5.16
C THR A 153 -8.33 -7.44 -3.82
N LEU A 154 -9.58 -7.18 -3.39
CA LEU A 154 -9.84 -6.60 -2.08
C LEU A 154 -9.43 -7.60 -0.99
N LEU A 155 -8.57 -7.18 -0.07
CA LEU A 155 -8.26 -7.98 1.10
C LEU A 155 -9.40 -7.83 2.11
N GLU A 156 -10.01 -8.94 2.55
CA GLU A 156 -11.20 -8.97 3.44
C GLU A 156 -10.98 -8.35 4.84
N LYS A 157 -9.81 -7.76 5.08
CA LYS A 157 -9.31 -7.38 6.38
C LYS A 157 -9.15 -5.86 6.44
N SER A 158 -9.80 -5.22 7.43
CA SER A 158 -9.40 -3.88 7.88
C SER A 158 -7.91 -3.86 8.22
N PHE A 159 -7.23 -2.72 8.18
CA PHE A 159 -5.82 -2.61 8.59
C PHE A 159 -5.55 -3.36 9.92
N GLU A 160 -6.42 -3.22 10.92
CA GLU A 160 -6.32 -3.95 12.20
C GLU A 160 -6.31 -5.48 12.09
N LYS A 161 -6.97 -6.05 11.07
CA LYS A 161 -6.96 -7.49 10.78
C LYS A 161 -5.80 -7.88 9.87
N PHE A 162 -5.37 -6.97 8.99
CA PHE A 162 -4.23 -7.18 8.08
C PHE A 162 -2.92 -7.32 8.86
N ILE A 163 -2.78 -6.59 9.97
CA ILE A 163 -1.58 -6.52 10.80
C ILE A 163 -1.47 -7.70 11.82
N LYS A 164 -2.50 -8.53 11.96
CA LYS A 164 -2.57 -9.62 12.96
C LYS A 164 -2.00 -10.95 12.48
#